data_AF-A0A8H3FG90-F1
#
_entry.id   AF-A0A8H3FG90-F1
#
_cell.length_a   1.000
_cell.length_b   1.000
_cell.length_c   1.000
_cell.angle_alpha   90.00
_cell.angle_beta   90.00
_cell.angle_gamma   90.00
#
_symmetry.space_group_name_H-M   'P 1'
#
loop_
_entity.id
_entity.type
_entity.pdbx_description
1 polymer ?
#
loop_
_entity_poly.entity_id
_entity_poly.type
_entity_poly.pdbx_seq_one_letter_code
_entity_poly.pdbx_strand_id
1 'polypeptide(L)'
;MPSWSSSKVKEGAEILSLLADLPKYEPVLNQWFKVQCMTATVVYLRECIALIPPDLKESHSSSNFLATLSHKVFLRTNTPRSLDANISLREHASFLMGEDICWELVVLMLTAMGMSAISMDEVNLYDDSDSQIDWKDLAHQLLRAGDQCIDFCEQVGHLNNTGVTLILMNFILHTQVYGDADYHCWRKLEDLATALYALGFHQEPKPELPLCLSESYRTVFWRAYMADKNFATFFGRPPMINGKFCSCKMPLDLEDGQLALGDESVSRALSGLDHEGWNLNSVVGRATWLRVSVIESKFTEEILELSLGADTDDLVGRARYDNQKNQI
;
A
#
# COMPACT_ATOMS: atom_id res chain seq x y z
N MET A 1 28.88 8.64 -0.76
CA MET A 1 27.54 8.52 -1.38
C MET A 1 27.69 7.67 -2.62
N PRO A 2 26.81 6.69 -2.90
CA PRO A 2 26.91 5.91 -4.12
C PRO A 2 26.67 6.83 -5.31
N SER A 3 27.67 7.01 -6.18
CA SER A 3 27.45 7.63 -7.49
C SER A 3 26.76 6.60 -8.37
N TRP A 4 25.50 6.84 -8.74
CA TRP A 4 24.78 5.96 -9.66
C TRP A 4 25.50 5.89 -11.01
N SER A 5 25.67 4.69 -11.55
CA SER A 5 26.30 4.52 -12.85
C SER A 5 25.44 5.10 -13.97
N SER A 6 26.06 5.46 -15.09
CA SER A 6 25.32 5.91 -16.28
C SER A 6 24.31 4.87 -16.78
N SER A 7 24.58 3.58 -16.55
CA SER A 7 23.64 2.48 -16.83
C SER A 7 22.36 2.61 -15.99
N LYS A 8 22.48 2.84 -14.68
CA LYS A 8 21.33 2.96 -13.77
C LYS A 8 20.46 4.16 -14.11
N VAL A 9 21.09 5.29 -14.46
CA VAL A 9 20.34 6.48 -14.92
C VAL A 9 19.56 6.18 -16.20
N LYS A 10 20.14 5.40 -17.12
CA LYS A 10 19.44 4.98 -18.34
C LYS A 10 18.27 4.03 -18.05
N GLU A 11 18.47 3.02 -17.20
CA GLU A 11 17.40 2.11 -16.74
C GLU A 11 16.25 2.90 -16.10
N GLY A 12 16.56 3.87 -15.23
CA GLY A 12 15.55 4.75 -14.66
C GLY A 12 14.83 5.62 -15.69
N ALA A 13 15.53 6.11 -16.72
CA ALA A 13 14.91 6.89 -17.79
C ALA A 13 13.91 6.05 -18.62
N GLU A 14 14.22 4.77 -18.85
CA GLU A 14 13.31 3.83 -19.52
C GLU A 14 12.05 3.60 -18.68
N ILE A 15 12.17 3.42 -17.36
CA ILE A 15 11.00 3.29 -16.47
C ILE A 15 10.16 4.57 -16.45
N LEU A 16 10.80 5.75 -16.34
CA LEU A 16 10.09 7.03 -16.35
C LEU A 16 9.31 7.27 -17.66
N SER A 17 9.77 6.69 -18.78
CA SER A 17 9.04 6.78 -20.05
C SER A 17 7.68 6.07 -20.02
N LEU A 18 7.51 5.04 -19.17
CA LEU A 18 6.21 4.37 -18.97
C LEU A 18 5.17 5.30 -18.32
N LEU A 19 5.63 6.31 -17.57
CA LEU A 19 4.75 7.34 -17.00
C LEU A 19 4.29 8.36 -18.04
N ALA A 20 4.87 8.40 -19.24
CA ALA A 20 4.44 9.32 -20.29
C ALA A 20 3.04 8.99 -20.82
N ASP A 21 2.65 7.72 -20.75
CA ASP A 21 1.31 7.28 -21.11
C ASP A 21 0.28 7.47 -19.99
N LEU A 22 0.68 7.97 -18.82
CA LEU A 22 -0.21 8.20 -17.67
C LEU A 22 -1.50 8.97 -18.02
N PRO A 23 -1.49 10.04 -18.85
CA PRO A 23 -2.73 10.74 -19.21
C PRO A 23 -3.76 9.83 -19.90
N LYS A 24 -3.32 8.79 -20.63
CA LYS A 24 -4.22 7.81 -21.26
C LYS A 24 -4.96 6.97 -20.21
N TYR A 25 -4.35 6.76 -19.05
CA TYR A 25 -4.86 5.89 -17.98
C TYR A 25 -5.52 6.67 -16.85
N GLU A 26 -5.49 8.00 -16.87
CA GLU A 26 -6.05 8.86 -15.83
C GLU A 26 -7.53 8.60 -15.53
N PRO A 27 -8.43 8.35 -16.51
CA PRO A 27 -9.82 7.98 -16.21
C PRO A 27 -9.94 6.68 -15.43
N VAL A 28 -9.12 5.68 -15.79
CA VAL A 28 -9.11 4.36 -15.16
C VAL A 28 -8.52 4.45 -13.75
N LEU A 29 -7.40 5.15 -13.59
CA LEU A 29 -6.80 5.46 -12.29
C LEU A 29 -7.79 6.15 -11.36
N ASN A 30 -8.54 7.13 -11.89
CA ASN A 30 -9.58 7.82 -11.12
C ASN A 30 -10.72 6.90 -10.69
N GLN A 31 -11.06 5.90 -11.49
CA GLN A 31 -12.03 4.88 -11.12
C GLN A 31 -11.47 3.94 -10.05
N TRP A 32 -10.23 3.49 -10.22
CA TRP A 32 -9.53 2.67 -9.23
C TRP A 32 -9.41 3.38 -7.87
N PHE A 33 -9.10 4.69 -7.85
CA PHE A 33 -9.08 5.50 -6.64
C PHE A 33 -10.43 5.56 -5.90
N LYS A 34 -11.57 5.34 -6.58
CA LYS A 34 -12.88 5.32 -5.91
C LYS A 34 -13.18 3.99 -5.23
N VAL A 35 -12.55 2.90 -5.66
CA VAL A 35 -12.77 1.56 -5.11
C VAL A 35 -11.73 1.18 -4.06
N GLN A 36 -10.57 1.85 -4.06
CA GLN A 36 -9.52 1.60 -3.10
C GLN A 36 -9.83 2.17 -1.71
N CYS A 37 -9.33 1.50 -0.68
CA CYS A 37 -9.64 1.71 0.75
C CYS A 37 -8.49 2.36 1.55
N MET A 38 -7.37 2.69 0.90
CA MET A 38 -6.22 3.31 1.55
C MET A 38 -6.27 4.82 1.35
N THR A 39 -7.14 5.48 2.11
CA THR A 39 -7.51 6.90 1.95
C THR A 39 -6.30 7.81 1.81
N ALA A 40 -5.35 7.72 2.74
CA ALA A 40 -4.18 8.58 2.76
C ALA A 40 -3.34 8.35 1.50
N THR A 41 -3.01 7.09 1.18
CA THR A 41 -2.25 6.70 -0.02
C THR A 41 -2.92 7.15 -1.32
N VAL A 42 -4.25 7.07 -1.42
CA VAL A 42 -5.01 7.53 -2.60
C VAL A 42 -4.96 9.05 -2.75
N VAL A 43 -5.13 9.79 -1.65
CA VAL A 43 -5.00 11.26 -1.66
C VAL A 43 -3.57 11.65 -2.05
N TYR A 44 -2.56 11.01 -1.47
CA TYR A 44 -1.15 11.24 -1.84
C TYR A 44 -0.90 10.97 -3.32
N LEU A 45 -1.39 9.86 -3.86
CA LEU A 45 -1.22 9.50 -5.26
C LEU A 45 -1.87 10.52 -6.21
N ARG A 46 -3.07 11.02 -5.89
CA ARG A 46 -3.75 12.05 -6.70
C ARG A 46 -2.96 13.35 -6.76
N GLU A 47 -2.49 13.84 -5.62
CA GLU A 47 -1.66 15.06 -5.56
C GLU A 47 -0.33 14.85 -6.30
N CYS A 48 0.26 13.66 -6.19
CA CYS A 48 1.51 13.35 -6.90
C CYS A 48 1.36 13.31 -8.42
N ILE A 49 0.22 12.80 -8.93
CA ILE A 49 -0.07 12.84 -10.38
C ILE A 49 -0.16 14.29 -10.90
N ALA A 50 -0.60 15.22 -10.05
CA ALA A 50 -0.64 16.64 -10.38
C ALA A 50 0.77 17.27 -10.44
N LEU A 51 1.73 16.74 -9.68
CA LEU A 51 3.12 17.25 -9.61
C LEU A 51 4.04 16.73 -10.72
N ILE A 52 3.59 15.75 -11.52
CA ILE A 52 4.37 15.25 -12.65
C ILE A 52 4.69 16.39 -13.62
N PRO A 53 5.97 16.58 -14.01
CA PRO A 53 6.35 17.59 -14.98
C PRO A 53 5.50 17.49 -16.25
N PRO A 54 4.94 18.61 -16.76
CA PRO A 54 4.15 18.60 -17.99
C PRO A 54 4.87 17.92 -19.15
N ASP A 55 6.17 18.17 -19.29
CA ASP A 55 7.05 17.57 -20.30
C ASP A 55 7.06 16.04 -20.25
N LEU A 56 6.87 15.43 -19.07
CA LEU A 56 6.79 13.97 -18.93
C LEU A 56 5.45 13.44 -19.47
N LYS A 57 4.37 14.22 -19.39
CA LYS A 57 3.05 13.85 -19.93
C LYS A 57 3.00 13.97 -21.46
N GLU A 58 4.02 14.56 -22.08
CA GLU A 58 4.14 14.62 -23.53
C GLU A 58 4.77 13.32 -24.06
N SER A 59 4.10 12.69 -25.03
CA SER A 59 4.55 11.45 -25.71
C SER A 59 5.88 11.57 -26.45
N HIS A 60 6.51 12.75 -26.45
CA HIS A 60 7.76 13.08 -27.12
C HIS A 60 8.88 13.55 -26.17
N SER A 61 8.77 13.24 -24.88
CA SER A 61 9.84 13.46 -23.89
C SER A 61 11.22 13.07 -24.46
N SER A 62 12.12 14.06 -24.61
CA SER A 62 13.44 13.80 -25.19
C SER A 62 14.25 12.84 -24.30
N SER A 63 15.05 11.96 -24.92
CA SER A 63 15.92 11.04 -24.18
C SER A 63 16.84 11.76 -23.17
N ASN A 64 17.30 12.98 -23.51
CA ASN A 64 18.10 13.82 -22.63
C ASN A 64 17.30 14.34 -21.41
N PHE A 65 16.02 14.68 -21.59
CA PHE A 65 15.14 15.08 -20.49
C PHE A 65 14.93 13.92 -19.52
N LEU A 66 14.58 12.73 -20.02
CA LEU A 66 14.35 11.54 -19.19
C LEU A 66 15.61 11.13 -18.41
N ALA A 67 16.79 11.19 -19.03
CA ALA A 67 18.06 10.92 -18.35
C ALA A 67 18.35 11.95 -17.24
N THR A 68 18.06 13.23 -17.50
CA THR A 68 18.23 14.30 -16.50
C THR A 68 17.26 14.12 -15.33
N LEU A 69 16.00 13.79 -15.63
CA LEU A 69 14.98 13.52 -14.62
C LEU A 69 15.35 12.29 -13.79
N SER A 70 15.69 11.18 -14.44
CA SER A 70 16.16 9.95 -13.77
C SER A 70 17.31 10.23 -12.80
N HIS A 71 18.32 11.01 -13.22
CA HIS A 71 19.41 11.42 -12.36
C HIS A 71 18.94 12.21 -11.13
N LYS A 72 17.98 13.15 -11.30
CA LYS A 72 17.38 13.89 -10.17
C LYS A 72 16.63 12.96 -9.21
N VAL A 73 15.83 12.02 -9.74
CA VAL A 73 15.06 11.05 -8.94
C VAL A 73 16.01 10.19 -8.09
N PHE A 74 17.10 9.71 -8.68
CA PHE A 74 18.14 8.96 -7.98
C PHE A 74 18.83 9.77 -6.86
N LEU A 75 19.15 11.04 -7.11
CA LEU A 75 19.69 11.94 -6.08
C LEU A 75 18.69 12.15 -4.94
N ARG A 76 17.41 12.33 -5.29
CA ARG A 76 16.34 12.55 -4.32
C ARG A 76 16.13 11.34 -3.43
N THR A 77 16.09 10.13 -4.00
CA THR A 77 15.94 8.86 -3.24
C THR A 77 17.11 8.61 -2.30
N ASN A 78 18.32 9.07 -2.62
CA ASN A 78 19.50 8.94 -1.74
C ASN A 78 19.49 9.89 -0.53
N THR A 79 18.55 10.84 -0.44
CA THR A 79 18.55 11.85 0.62
C THR A 79 17.71 11.38 1.82
N PRO A 80 18.30 11.22 3.02
CA PRO A 80 17.56 10.82 4.22
C PRO A 80 16.39 11.78 4.51
N ARG A 81 15.21 11.24 4.81
CA ARG A 81 14.03 12.01 5.19
C ARG A 81 13.88 11.95 6.72
N SER A 82 14.01 13.09 7.41
CA SER A 82 13.63 13.20 8.83
C SER A 82 12.23 13.80 8.94
N LEU A 83 11.25 13.00 9.33
CA LEU A 83 9.91 13.50 9.64
C LEU A 83 10.00 14.33 10.93
N ASP A 84 9.75 15.64 10.83
CA ASP A 84 9.55 16.49 12.01
C ASP A 84 8.14 16.24 12.57
N ALA A 85 7.98 16.22 13.89
CA ALA A 85 6.74 15.79 14.54
C ALA A 85 5.59 16.82 14.44
N ASN A 86 5.88 18.04 13.95
CA ASN A 86 4.95 19.19 13.99
C ASN A 86 4.44 19.67 12.62
N ILE A 87 4.66 18.92 11.54
CA ILE A 87 4.22 19.33 10.19
C ILE A 87 2.73 19.01 9.97
N SER A 88 1.97 19.99 9.46
CA SER A 88 0.57 19.81 9.07
C SER A 88 0.41 18.76 7.97
N LEU A 89 -0.79 18.22 7.74
CA LEU A 89 -1.04 17.22 6.68
C LEU A 89 -0.57 17.69 5.29
N ARG A 90 -0.76 18.99 4.98
CA ARG A 90 -0.30 19.59 3.72
C ARG A 90 1.21 19.74 3.69
N GLU A 91 1.84 20.06 4.82
CA GLU A 91 3.30 20.13 4.91
C GLU A 91 3.94 18.75 4.87
N HIS A 92 3.31 17.74 5.46
CA HIS A 92 3.69 16.34 5.38
C HIS A 92 3.50 15.77 3.97
N ALA A 93 2.38 16.10 3.32
CA ALA A 93 2.20 15.88 1.90
C ALA A 93 3.34 16.59 1.16
N SER A 94 3.62 17.88 1.36
CA SER A 94 4.71 18.60 0.68
C SER A 94 6.11 18.05 0.99
N PHE A 95 6.30 17.46 2.17
CA PHE A 95 7.54 16.87 2.65
C PHE A 95 7.80 15.50 2.02
N LEU A 96 6.76 14.68 1.87
CA LEU A 96 6.77 13.45 1.06
C LEU A 96 6.80 13.75 -0.45
N MET A 97 6.07 14.77 -0.89
CA MET A 97 5.90 15.22 -2.27
C MET A 97 7.21 15.84 -2.79
N GLY A 98 7.95 16.58 -1.96
CA GLY A 98 9.02 17.45 -2.42
C GLY A 98 8.58 18.40 -3.55
N GLU A 99 9.51 19.19 -4.07
CA GLU A 99 9.37 19.74 -5.43
C GLU A 99 9.77 18.70 -6.50
N ASP A 100 10.36 17.57 -6.07
CA ASP A 100 10.97 16.56 -6.94
C ASP A 100 10.47 15.13 -6.63
N ILE A 101 10.09 14.43 -7.70
CA ILE A 101 9.77 13.00 -7.79
C ILE A 101 10.90 12.10 -7.22
N CYS A 102 10.51 11.01 -6.53
CA CYS A 102 11.41 9.97 -6.00
C CYS A 102 10.99 8.56 -6.47
N TRP A 103 11.88 7.57 -6.39
CA TRP A 103 11.58 6.20 -6.84
C TRP A 103 10.44 5.55 -6.07
N GLU A 104 10.30 5.81 -4.77
CA GLU A 104 9.18 5.25 -3.99
C GLU A 104 7.82 5.73 -4.53
N LEU A 105 7.75 7.00 -4.96
CA LEU A 105 6.54 7.53 -5.55
C LEU A 105 6.27 6.93 -6.94
N VAL A 106 7.31 6.75 -7.75
CA VAL A 106 7.20 6.09 -9.06
C VAL A 106 6.60 4.69 -8.91
N VAL A 107 7.06 3.90 -7.93
CA VAL A 107 6.49 2.57 -7.68
C VAL A 107 5.01 2.64 -7.34
N LEU A 108 4.60 3.56 -6.46
CA LEU A 108 3.19 3.72 -6.09
C LEU A 108 2.33 4.06 -7.31
N MET A 109 2.83 4.92 -8.20
CA MET A 109 2.13 5.29 -9.43
C MET A 109 2.02 4.12 -10.41
N LEU A 110 3.15 3.45 -10.71
CA LEU A 110 3.18 2.26 -11.56
C LEU A 110 2.25 1.16 -11.02
N THR A 111 2.22 1.00 -9.69
CA THR A 111 1.38 0.02 -9.02
C THR A 111 -0.10 0.37 -9.15
N ALA A 112 -0.48 1.63 -8.94
CA ALA A 112 -1.84 2.09 -9.15
C ALA A 112 -2.28 1.94 -10.61
N MET A 113 -1.40 2.24 -11.56
CA MET A 113 -1.63 2.02 -12.99
C MET A 113 -1.79 0.53 -13.31
N GLY A 114 -0.96 -0.33 -12.75
CA GLY A 114 -1.02 -1.78 -12.95
C GLY A 114 -2.32 -2.37 -12.43
N MET A 115 -2.74 -2.00 -11.22
CA MET A 115 -4.03 -2.44 -10.68
C MET A 115 -5.21 -1.92 -11.51
N SER A 116 -5.12 -0.67 -11.97
CA SER A 116 -6.11 -0.08 -12.88
C SER A 116 -6.22 -0.85 -14.19
N ALA A 117 -5.07 -1.26 -14.77
CA ALA A 117 -5.04 -2.06 -15.98
C ALA A 117 -5.70 -3.43 -15.79
N ILE A 118 -5.45 -4.11 -14.67
CA ILE A 118 -6.10 -5.40 -14.35
C ILE A 118 -7.62 -5.23 -14.25
N SER A 119 -8.10 -4.19 -13.55
CA SER A 119 -9.53 -3.91 -13.45
C SER A 119 -10.17 -3.65 -14.83
N MET A 120 -9.44 -3.04 -15.77
CA MET A 120 -9.94 -2.83 -17.13
C MET A 120 -9.92 -4.10 -17.97
N ASP A 121 -8.91 -4.95 -17.81
CA ASP A 121 -8.86 -6.27 -18.44
C ASP A 121 -10.10 -7.07 -18.04
N GLU A 122 -10.41 -7.10 -16.74
CA GLU A 122 -11.61 -7.75 -16.21
C GLU A 122 -12.92 -7.20 -16.79
N VAL A 123 -13.05 -5.88 -16.95
CA VAL A 123 -14.25 -5.25 -17.53
C VAL A 123 -14.36 -5.52 -19.03
N ASN A 124 -13.25 -5.42 -19.77
CA ASN A 124 -13.22 -5.64 -21.22
C ASN A 124 -13.45 -7.12 -21.59
N LEU A 125 -13.15 -8.08 -20.70
CA LEU A 125 -13.56 -9.48 -20.89
C LEU A 125 -15.09 -9.64 -21.07
N TYR A 126 -15.88 -8.65 -20.65
CA TYR A 126 -17.35 -8.63 -20.78
C TYR A 126 -17.86 -7.70 -21.89
N ASP A 127 -17.00 -6.89 -22.52
CA ASP A 127 -17.38 -5.96 -23.59
C ASP A 127 -16.59 -6.29 -24.87
N ASP A 128 -17.30 -6.69 -25.93
CA ASP A 128 -16.75 -7.15 -27.23
C ASP A 128 -16.14 -6.00 -28.06
N SER A 129 -15.71 -4.93 -27.39
CA SER A 129 -15.09 -3.77 -27.99
C SER A 129 -13.61 -4.06 -28.27
N ASP A 130 -13.20 -3.76 -29.49
CA ASP A 130 -11.87 -3.94 -30.08
C ASP A 130 -10.83 -3.03 -29.38
N SER A 131 -10.60 -3.26 -28.09
CA SER A 131 -9.69 -2.46 -27.29
C SER A 131 -8.27 -2.80 -27.75
N GLN A 132 -7.62 -1.83 -28.41
CA GLN A 132 -6.30 -1.97 -29.03
C GLN A 132 -5.16 -2.17 -28.00
N ILE A 133 -5.45 -2.08 -26.70
CA ILE A 133 -4.49 -2.14 -25.60
C ILE A 133 -4.58 -3.51 -24.93
N ASP A 134 -3.47 -4.24 -24.91
CA ASP A 134 -3.31 -5.44 -24.09
C ASP A 134 -3.09 -5.02 -22.62
N TRP A 135 -4.19 -4.91 -21.87
CA TRP A 135 -4.19 -4.47 -20.48
C TRP A 135 -3.43 -5.42 -19.56
N LYS A 136 -3.50 -6.72 -19.85
CA LYS A 136 -2.76 -7.73 -19.13
C LYS A 136 -1.26 -7.57 -19.32
N ASP A 137 -0.77 -7.44 -20.55
CA ASP A 137 0.66 -7.22 -20.82
C ASP A 137 1.14 -5.90 -20.19
N LEU A 138 0.34 -4.83 -20.28
CA LEU A 138 0.63 -3.57 -19.61
C LEU A 138 0.79 -3.73 -18.10
N ALA A 139 -0.12 -4.46 -17.43
CA ALA A 139 -0.02 -4.72 -16.00
C ALA A 139 1.28 -5.46 -15.62
N HIS A 140 1.70 -6.43 -16.44
CA HIS A 140 2.97 -7.14 -16.25
C HIS A 140 4.18 -6.22 -16.47
N GLN A 141 4.15 -5.34 -17.47
CA GLN A 141 5.21 -4.37 -17.72
C GLN A 141 5.35 -3.39 -16.55
N LEU A 142 4.24 -2.84 -16.06
CA LEU A 142 4.21 -1.91 -14.93
C LEU A 142 4.67 -2.58 -13.63
N LEU A 143 4.30 -3.84 -13.40
CA LEU A 143 4.77 -4.62 -12.24
C LEU A 143 6.30 -4.79 -12.27
N ARG A 144 6.86 -5.22 -13.41
CA ARG A 144 8.31 -5.40 -13.57
C ARG A 144 9.08 -4.09 -13.39
N ALA A 145 8.56 -2.99 -13.91
CA ALA A 145 9.13 -1.66 -13.71
C ALA A 145 9.06 -1.23 -12.24
N GLY A 146 7.97 -1.58 -11.55
CA GLY A 146 7.83 -1.40 -10.11
C GLY A 146 8.89 -2.16 -9.32
N ASP A 147 9.09 -3.45 -9.61
CA ASP A 147 10.12 -4.27 -8.96
C ASP A 147 11.53 -3.69 -9.16
N GLN A 148 11.87 -3.25 -10.37
CA GLN A 148 13.16 -2.60 -10.64
C GLN A 148 13.35 -1.31 -9.83
N CYS A 149 12.31 -0.50 -9.66
CA CYS A 149 12.37 0.69 -8.82
C CYS A 149 12.55 0.34 -7.33
N ILE A 150 11.95 -0.76 -6.87
CA ILE A 150 12.15 -1.27 -5.49
C ILE A 150 13.61 -1.66 -5.31
N ASP A 151 14.18 -2.41 -6.26
CA ASP A 151 15.61 -2.79 -6.23
C ASP A 151 16.52 -1.55 -6.14
N PHE A 152 16.15 -0.44 -6.80
CA PHE A 152 16.88 0.83 -6.68
C PHE A 152 16.78 1.40 -5.27
N CYS A 153 15.60 1.35 -4.65
CA CYS A 153 15.41 1.84 -3.27
C CYS A 153 16.16 0.98 -2.25
N GLU A 154 16.16 -0.34 -2.42
CA GLU A 154 16.88 -1.28 -1.56
C GLU A 154 18.40 -1.12 -1.65
N GLN A 155 18.95 -0.80 -2.82
CA GLN A 155 20.38 -0.50 -3.00
C GLN A 155 20.84 0.72 -2.19
N VAL A 156 19.94 1.64 -1.86
CA VAL A 156 20.24 2.77 -0.95
C VAL A 156 20.26 2.31 0.51
N GLY A 157 19.63 1.19 0.83
CA GLY A 157 19.60 0.60 2.16
C GLY A 157 18.73 1.34 3.17
N HIS A 158 17.88 2.26 2.72
CA HIS A 158 17.03 3.10 3.59
C HIS A 158 15.56 2.71 3.45
N LEU A 159 15.12 1.69 4.20
CA LEU A 159 13.69 1.41 4.34
C LEU A 159 13.06 2.47 5.26
N ASN A 160 12.08 3.21 4.73
CA ASN A 160 11.31 4.20 5.48
C ASN A 160 9.82 3.77 5.56
N ASN A 161 9.01 4.48 6.35
CA ASN A 161 7.59 4.15 6.51
C ASN A 161 6.81 4.14 5.19
N THR A 162 7.17 4.99 4.23
CA THR A 162 6.58 5.00 2.89
C THR A 162 6.95 3.74 2.10
N GLY A 163 8.18 3.25 2.29
CA GLY A 163 8.66 1.98 1.73
C GLY A 163 7.79 0.79 2.13
N VAL A 164 7.28 0.73 3.37
CA VAL A 164 6.38 -0.35 3.80
C VAL A 164 5.05 -0.32 3.04
N THR A 165 4.43 0.86 2.92
CA THR A 165 3.20 1.03 2.11
C THR A 165 3.43 0.62 0.67
N LEU A 166 4.60 0.93 0.13
CA LEU A 166 5.00 0.57 -1.22
C LEU A 166 5.19 -0.94 -1.39
N ILE A 167 5.83 -1.63 -0.44
CA ILE A 167 5.98 -3.09 -0.48
C ILE A 167 4.60 -3.75 -0.42
N LEU A 168 3.70 -3.27 0.44
CA LEU A 168 2.31 -3.75 0.50
C LEU A 168 1.59 -3.57 -0.85
N MET A 169 1.70 -2.39 -1.45
CA MET A 169 1.07 -2.10 -2.74
C MET A 169 1.60 -2.99 -3.86
N ASN A 170 2.92 -3.13 -3.94
CA ASN A 170 3.57 -3.99 -4.92
C ASN A 170 3.22 -5.46 -4.70
N PHE A 171 3.16 -5.94 -3.45
CA PHE A 171 2.66 -7.27 -3.10
C PHE A 171 1.23 -7.48 -3.62
N ILE A 172 0.31 -6.55 -3.39
CA ILE A 172 -1.06 -6.64 -3.90
C ILE A 172 -1.04 -6.75 -5.43
N LEU A 173 -0.24 -5.94 -6.14
CA LEU A 173 -0.17 -6.05 -7.60
C LEU A 173 0.39 -7.41 -8.05
N HIS A 174 1.41 -7.95 -7.37
CA HIS A 174 1.94 -9.30 -7.63
C HIS A 174 0.84 -10.35 -7.53
N THR A 175 -0.01 -10.31 -6.50
CA THR A 175 -1.09 -11.28 -6.35
C THR A 175 -2.15 -11.17 -7.43
N GLN A 176 -2.44 -9.96 -7.90
CA GLN A 176 -3.40 -9.75 -8.99
C GLN A 176 -2.83 -10.18 -10.36
N VAL A 177 -1.53 -9.99 -10.60
CA VAL A 177 -0.89 -10.31 -11.89
C VAL A 177 -0.57 -11.79 -12.02
N TYR A 178 0.07 -12.39 -11.00
CA TYR A 178 0.55 -13.77 -11.04
C TYR A 178 -0.38 -14.77 -10.35
N GLY A 179 -1.29 -14.28 -9.51
CA GLY A 179 -2.13 -15.10 -8.64
C GLY A 179 -1.49 -15.40 -7.28
N ASP A 180 -2.33 -15.71 -6.29
CA ASP A 180 -1.90 -15.94 -4.90
C ASP A 180 -0.96 -17.15 -4.72
N ALA A 181 -1.01 -18.12 -5.64
CA ALA A 181 -0.21 -19.33 -5.59
C ALA A 181 1.23 -19.16 -6.11
N ASP A 182 1.54 -18.01 -6.70
CA ASP A 182 2.89 -17.74 -7.21
C ASP A 182 3.88 -17.55 -6.04
N TYR A 183 5.08 -18.12 -6.19
CA TYR A 183 6.11 -18.07 -5.17
C TYR A 183 6.62 -16.65 -4.89
N HIS A 184 6.61 -15.75 -5.88
CA HIS A 184 7.02 -14.35 -5.70
C HIS A 184 6.08 -13.62 -4.72
N CYS A 185 4.78 -13.90 -4.78
CA CYS A 185 3.79 -13.35 -3.84
C CYS A 185 4.14 -13.72 -2.38
N TRP A 186 4.55 -14.97 -2.15
CA TRP A 186 4.89 -15.44 -0.80
C TRP A 186 6.16 -14.78 -0.28
N ARG A 187 7.19 -14.66 -1.11
CA ARG A 187 8.43 -13.97 -0.73
C ARG A 187 8.16 -12.50 -0.40
N LYS A 188 7.37 -11.81 -1.24
CA LYS A 188 7.00 -10.41 -1.01
C LYS A 188 6.22 -10.22 0.31
N LEU A 189 5.37 -11.18 0.68
CA LEU A 189 4.64 -11.16 1.95
C LEU A 189 5.58 -11.34 3.15
N GLU A 190 6.61 -12.18 3.03
CA GLU A 190 7.67 -12.34 4.04
C GLU A 190 8.50 -11.06 4.21
N ASP A 191 8.90 -10.45 3.08
CA ASP A 191 9.61 -9.16 3.08
C ASP A 191 8.76 -8.07 3.73
N LEU A 192 7.46 -8.03 3.43
CA LEU A 192 6.50 -7.11 4.03
C LEU A 192 6.37 -7.32 5.54
N ALA A 193 6.19 -8.56 6.00
CA ALA A 193 6.11 -8.89 7.42
C ALA A 193 7.39 -8.42 8.16
N THR A 194 8.56 -8.68 7.58
CA THR A 194 9.86 -8.27 8.12
C THR A 194 9.96 -6.74 8.21
N ALA A 195 9.59 -6.03 7.14
CA ALA A 195 9.59 -4.58 7.08
C ALA A 195 8.66 -3.94 8.13
N LEU A 196 7.46 -4.50 8.30
CA LEU A 196 6.47 -4.04 9.30
C LEU A 196 6.99 -4.18 10.73
N TYR A 197 7.66 -5.29 11.04
CA TYR A 197 8.28 -5.47 12.35
C TYR A 197 9.45 -4.51 12.55
N ALA A 198 10.35 -4.42 11.58
CA ALA A 198 11.54 -3.57 11.65
C ALA A 198 11.21 -2.08 11.86
N LEU A 199 10.14 -1.59 11.24
CA LEU A 199 9.71 -0.19 11.34
C LEU A 199 8.61 0.06 12.38
N GLY A 200 8.22 -0.96 13.15
CA GLY A 200 7.30 -0.79 14.28
C GLY A 200 5.83 -0.61 13.90
N PHE A 201 5.42 -0.97 12.68
CA PHE A 201 4.01 -0.89 12.25
C PHE A 201 3.08 -1.84 13.02
N HIS A 202 3.63 -2.89 13.62
CA HIS A 202 2.91 -3.79 14.53
C HIS A 202 2.51 -3.11 15.85
N GLN A 203 3.06 -1.94 16.14
CA GLN A 203 2.78 -1.16 17.35
C GLN A 203 1.84 -0.01 17.03
N GLU A 204 1.19 0.51 18.07
CA GLU A 204 0.37 1.69 17.92
C GLU A 204 1.21 2.91 17.48
N PRO A 205 0.79 3.65 16.44
CA PRO A 205 1.50 4.87 16.02
C PRO A 205 1.66 5.86 17.18
N LYS A 206 2.80 6.55 17.18
CA LYS A 206 3.13 7.56 18.19
C LYS A 206 2.05 8.66 18.25
N PRO A 207 1.61 9.10 19.44
CA PRO A 207 0.56 10.11 19.59
C PRO A 207 0.85 11.45 18.90
N GLU A 208 2.13 11.76 18.67
CA GLU A 208 2.59 12.96 17.99
C GLU A 208 2.34 12.93 16.47
N LEU A 209 2.05 11.75 15.90
CA LEU A 209 1.77 11.63 14.47
C LEU A 209 0.37 12.21 14.14
N PRO A 210 0.27 13.05 13.08
CA PRO A 210 -1.01 13.47 12.54
C PRO A 210 -1.97 12.30 12.32
N LEU A 211 -3.25 12.50 12.66
CA LEU A 211 -4.24 11.41 12.63
C LEU A 211 -4.30 10.69 11.29
N CYS A 212 -4.24 11.41 10.17
CA CYS A 212 -4.26 10.82 8.82
C CYS A 212 -3.09 9.84 8.60
N LEU A 213 -1.92 10.11 9.17
CA LEU A 213 -0.76 9.21 9.09
C LEU A 213 -0.90 8.02 10.02
N SER A 214 -1.35 8.26 11.25
CA SER A 214 -1.66 7.20 12.20
C SER A 214 -2.66 6.21 11.60
N GLU A 215 -3.74 6.72 10.98
CA GLU A 215 -4.74 5.91 10.26
C GLU A 215 -4.15 5.20 9.04
N SER A 216 -3.27 5.86 8.29
CA SER A 216 -2.57 5.24 7.16
C SER A 216 -1.70 4.07 7.62
N TYR A 217 -0.94 4.22 8.70
CA TYR A 217 -0.06 3.18 9.22
C TYR A 217 -0.86 2.02 9.82
N ARG A 218 -1.94 2.31 10.57
CA ARG A 218 -2.88 1.29 11.05
C ARG A 218 -3.45 0.49 9.86
N THR A 219 -3.87 1.18 8.80
CA THR A 219 -4.43 0.54 7.60
C THR A 219 -3.41 -0.36 6.90
N VAL A 220 -2.17 0.11 6.71
CA VAL A 220 -1.09 -0.68 6.09
C VAL A 220 -0.79 -1.93 6.90
N PHE A 221 -0.64 -1.79 8.22
CA PHE A 221 -0.41 -2.93 9.11
C PHE A 221 -1.54 -3.96 9.01
N TRP A 222 -2.80 -3.52 9.17
CA TRP A 222 -3.94 -4.43 9.18
C TRP A 222 -4.17 -5.10 7.82
N ARG A 223 -3.92 -4.41 6.70
CA ARG A 223 -3.98 -5.01 5.37
C ARG A 223 -2.96 -6.13 5.20
N ALA A 224 -1.74 -5.93 5.67
CA ALA A 224 -0.70 -6.96 5.65
C ALA A 224 -1.03 -8.12 6.58
N TYR A 225 -1.52 -7.82 7.79
CA TYR A 225 -1.98 -8.83 8.75
C TYR A 225 -3.07 -9.71 8.15
N MET A 226 -4.09 -9.11 7.53
CA MET A 226 -5.17 -9.84 6.86
C MET A 226 -4.64 -10.70 5.72
N ALA A 227 -3.76 -10.16 4.88
CA ALA A 227 -3.14 -10.91 3.78
C ALA A 227 -2.38 -12.13 4.30
N ASP A 228 -1.59 -11.97 5.37
CA ASP A 228 -0.91 -13.08 6.05
C ASP A 228 -1.87 -14.18 6.48
N LYS A 229 -3.01 -13.83 7.11
CA LYS A 229 -3.98 -14.84 7.56
C LYS A 229 -4.70 -15.53 6.42
N ASN A 230 -5.01 -14.79 5.37
CA ASN A 230 -5.64 -15.34 4.17
C ASN A 230 -4.70 -16.34 3.48
N PHE A 231 -3.42 -15.99 3.31
CA PHE A 231 -2.42 -16.88 2.72
C PHE A 231 -2.17 -18.12 3.61
N ALA A 232 -2.01 -17.91 4.92
CA ALA A 232 -1.84 -19.00 5.89
C ALA A 232 -3.01 -20.00 5.82
N THR A 233 -4.24 -19.49 5.75
CA THR A 233 -5.46 -20.31 5.62
C THR A 233 -5.51 -21.05 4.30
N PHE A 234 -5.32 -20.34 3.18
CA PHE A 234 -5.45 -20.91 1.85
C PHE A 234 -4.42 -22.02 1.58
N PHE A 235 -3.18 -21.84 2.06
CA PHE A 235 -2.10 -22.80 1.85
C PHE A 235 -1.90 -23.79 3.01
N GLY A 236 -2.67 -23.68 4.10
CA GLY A 236 -2.53 -24.53 5.29
C GLY A 236 -1.17 -24.39 5.99
N ARG A 237 -0.63 -23.17 6.05
CA ARG A 237 0.70 -22.87 6.60
C ARG A 237 0.59 -21.97 7.83
N PRO A 238 1.56 -22.01 8.75
CA PRO A 238 1.60 -21.07 9.87
C PRO A 238 1.68 -19.62 9.36
N PRO A 239 0.94 -18.68 9.96
CA PRO A 239 1.05 -17.26 9.64
C PRO A 239 2.40 -16.68 10.11
N MET A 240 2.87 -15.66 9.40
CA MET A 240 4.14 -14.96 9.67
C MET A 240 3.99 -13.85 10.72
N ILE A 241 2.87 -13.13 10.72
CA ILE A 241 2.65 -11.96 11.59
C ILE A 241 1.88 -12.38 12.83
N ASN A 242 2.56 -12.77 13.90
CA ASN A 242 1.89 -13.22 15.12
C ASN A 242 1.21 -12.06 15.88
N GLY A 243 -0.13 -12.12 16.00
CA GLY A 243 -0.96 -11.09 16.61
C GLY A 243 -0.68 -10.84 18.10
N LYS A 244 -0.10 -11.79 18.83
CA LYS A 244 0.26 -11.63 20.25
C LYS A 244 1.40 -10.64 20.48
N PHE A 245 2.18 -10.34 19.45
CA PHE A 245 3.23 -9.32 19.49
C PHE A 245 2.77 -7.97 18.93
N CYS A 246 1.50 -7.86 18.53
CA CYS A 246 0.96 -6.68 17.87
C CYS A 246 0.10 -5.87 18.85
N SER A 247 0.28 -4.55 18.88
CA SER A 247 -0.50 -3.60 19.70
C SER A 247 -1.19 -2.50 18.87
N CYS A 248 -1.02 -2.51 17.55
CA CYS A 248 -1.68 -1.58 16.63
C CYS A 248 -3.21 -1.70 16.73
N LYS A 249 -3.89 -0.58 16.98
CA LYS A 249 -5.35 -0.51 17.03
C LYS A 249 -5.96 -0.65 15.63
N MET A 250 -7.23 -1.05 15.57
CA MET A 250 -7.97 -1.08 14.30
C MET A 250 -8.12 0.34 13.74
N PRO A 251 -8.11 0.51 12.40
CA PRO A 251 -8.39 1.81 11.78
C PRO A 251 -9.80 2.28 12.16
N LEU A 252 -9.99 3.59 12.26
CA LEU A 252 -11.30 4.19 12.51
C LEU A 252 -12.22 3.99 11.30
N ASP A 253 -13.52 3.92 11.56
CA ASP A 253 -14.54 3.78 10.52
C ASP A 253 -14.86 5.13 9.86
N LEU A 254 -13.88 5.66 9.13
CA LEU A 254 -13.95 6.95 8.47
C LEU A 254 -13.98 6.78 6.95
N GLU A 255 -14.85 7.52 6.27
CA GLU A 255 -14.94 7.48 4.81
C GLU A 255 -13.74 8.17 4.14
N ASP A 256 -13.47 7.77 2.90
CA ASP A 256 -12.35 8.32 2.14
C ASP A 256 -12.47 9.84 1.95
N GLY A 257 -11.38 10.55 2.27
CA GLY A 257 -11.27 12.01 2.15
C GLY A 257 -11.60 12.77 3.42
N GLN A 258 -12.29 12.17 4.41
CA GLN A 258 -12.63 12.87 5.66
C GLN A 258 -11.40 13.28 6.48
N LEU A 259 -10.34 12.46 6.41
CA LEU A 259 -9.04 12.70 7.05
C LEU A 259 -8.13 13.65 6.25
N ALA A 260 -8.48 13.94 5.00
CA ALA A 260 -7.70 14.83 4.12
C ALA A 260 -8.21 16.27 4.12
N LEU A 261 -9.48 16.46 4.52
CA LEU A 261 -10.11 17.76 4.71
C LEU A 261 -9.71 18.26 6.10
N GLY A 262 -9.25 19.52 6.22
CA GLY A 262 -8.61 20.07 7.42
C GLY A 262 -9.38 19.95 8.74
N ASP A 263 -8.81 20.50 9.81
CA ASP A 263 -9.14 20.19 11.23
C ASP A 263 -10.63 20.17 11.61
N GLU A 264 -11.46 21.06 11.05
CA GLU A 264 -12.91 21.09 11.30
C GLU A 264 -13.64 19.86 10.75
N SER A 265 -13.24 19.37 9.57
CA SER A 265 -13.79 18.16 8.96
C SER A 265 -13.41 16.93 9.77
N VAL A 266 -12.15 16.85 10.21
CA VAL A 266 -11.66 15.78 11.06
C VAL A 266 -12.44 15.72 12.38
N SER A 267 -12.61 16.87 13.06
CA SER A 267 -13.34 16.93 14.33
C SER A 267 -14.79 16.46 14.19
N ARG A 268 -15.47 16.86 13.10
CA ARG A 268 -16.82 16.40 12.79
C ARG A 268 -16.86 14.89 12.52
N ALA A 269 -15.93 14.38 11.73
CA ALA A 269 -15.85 12.96 11.40
C ALA A 269 -15.63 12.11 12.67
N LEU A 270 -14.74 12.54 13.56
CA LEU A 270 -14.50 11.89 14.85
C LEU A 270 -15.73 11.90 15.77
N SER A 271 -16.52 12.98 15.78
CA SER A 271 -17.76 13.06 16.57
C SER A 271 -18.85 12.08 16.10
N GLY A 272 -18.74 11.58 14.87
CA GLY A 272 -19.65 10.59 14.30
C GLY A 272 -19.27 9.13 14.59
N LEU A 273 -18.26 8.90 15.45
CA LEU A 273 -17.81 7.56 15.83
C LEU A 273 -18.27 7.18 17.24
N ASP A 274 -18.48 5.89 17.47
CA ASP A 274 -18.66 5.34 18.81
C ASP A 274 -17.32 5.20 19.56
N HIS A 275 -17.37 4.73 20.81
CA HIS A 275 -16.19 4.52 21.65
C HIS A 275 -15.18 3.49 21.10
N GLU A 276 -15.61 2.57 20.24
CA GLU A 276 -14.77 1.57 19.60
C GLU A 276 -14.26 2.06 18.23
N GLY A 277 -14.71 3.22 17.75
CA GLY A 277 -14.33 3.81 16.47
C GLY A 277 -15.17 3.36 15.28
N TRP A 278 -16.37 2.79 15.50
CA TRP A 278 -17.35 2.49 14.45
C TRP A 278 -18.18 3.71 14.09
N ASN A 279 -18.62 3.80 12.84
CA ASN A 279 -19.47 4.90 12.42
C ASN A 279 -20.89 4.75 13.00
N LEU A 280 -21.44 5.85 13.51
CA LEU A 280 -22.79 5.89 14.08
C LEU A 280 -23.89 6.03 13.02
N ASN A 281 -23.53 6.34 11.78
CA ASN A 281 -24.47 6.69 10.72
C ASN A 281 -25.11 5.46 10.04
N SER A 282 -24.81 4.24 10.51
CA SER A 282 -25.29 2.96 9.94
C SER A 282 -24.98 2.79 8.45
N VAL A 283 -23.99 3.51 7.94
CA VAL A 283 -23.53 3.39 6.56
C VAL A 283 -22.41 2.35 6.54
N VAL A 284 -22.60 1.29 5.76
CA VAL A 284 -21.56 0.27 5.58
C VAL A 284 -20.62 0.74 4.47
N GLY A 285 -19.55 1.42 4.87
CA GLY A 285 -18.51 1.95 4.00
C GLY A 285 -17.31 1.00 3.84
N ARG A 286 -16.30 1.45 3.09
CA ARG A 286 -15.03 0.71 2.92
C ARG A 286 -14.27 0.53 4.23
N ALA A 287 -14.24 1.56 5.07
CA ALA A 287 -13.60 1.49 6.39
C ALA A 287 -14.34 0.52 7.32
N THR A 288 -15.67 0.48 7.25
CA THR A 288 -16.50 -0.52 7.96
C THR A 288 -16.10 -1.93 7.55
N TRP A 289 -16.02 -2.21 6.24
CA TRP A 289 -15.58 -3.50 5.71
C TRP A 289 -14.16 -3.86 6.11
N LEU A 290 -13.23 -2.90 6.12
CA LEU A 290 -11.88 -3.12 6.61
C LEU A 290 -11.89 -3.57 8.08
N ARG A 291 -12.63 -2.88 8.95
CA ARG A 291 -12.74 -3.25 10.37
C ARG A 291 -13.36 -4.63 10.58
N VAL A 292 -14.40 -4.98 9.81
CA VAL A 292 -14.98 -6.34 9.82
C VAL A 292 -13.93 -7.37 9.43
N SER A 293 -13.18 -7.13 8.34
CA SER A 293 -12.16 -8.06 7.85
C SER A 293 -10.98 -8.20 8.83
N VAL A 294 -10.68 -7.16 9.59
CA VAL A 294 -9.69 -7.22 10.69
C VAL A 294 -10.17 -8.13 11.80
N ILE A 295 -11.44 -8.01 12.22
CA ILE A 295 -12.02 -8.89 13.23
C ILE A 295 -12.01 -10.34 12.76
N GLU A 296 -12.44 -10.59 11.52
CA GLU A 296 -12.36 -11.90 10.89
C GLU A 296 -10.94 -12.45 10.93
N SER A 297 -9.93 -11.66 10.53
CA SER A 297 -8.54 -12.11 10.49
C SER A 297 -7.99 -12.46 11.88
N LYS A 298 -8.44 -11.80 12.95
CA LYS A 298 -8.10 -12.20 14.32
C LYS A 298 -8.67 -13.57 14.67
N PHE A 299 -9.94 -13.82 14.34
CA PHE A 299 -10.54 -15.16 14.51
C PHE A 299 -9.84 -16.22 13.65
N THR A 300 -9.49 -15.88 12.42
CA THR A 300 -8.74 -16.77 11.52
C THR A 300 -7.38 -17.14 12.11
N GLU A 301 -6.67 -16.20 12.75
CA GLU A 301 -5.43 -16.53 13.47
C GLU A 301 -5.67 -17.53 14.61
N GLU A 302 -6.70 -17.34 15.45
CA GLU A 302 -7.03 -18.29 16.52
C GLU A 302 -7.34 -19.68 15.97
N ILE A 303 -8.11 -19.75 14.88
CA ILE A 303 -8.43 -21.02 14.19
C ILE A 303 -7.16 -21.67 13.65
N LEU A 304 -6.25 -20.91 13.04
CA LEU A 304 -4.97 -21.41 12.54
C LEU A 304 -4.08 -21.93 13.68
N GLU A 305 -4.02 -21.23 14.82
CA GLU A 305 -3.27 -21.67 16.00
C GLU A 305 -3.81 -23.00 16.58
N LEU A 306 -5.13 -23.18 16.56
CA LEU A 306 -5.75 -24.43 16.97
C LEU A 306 -5.50 -25.55 15.94
N SER A 307 -5.65 -25.25 14.64
CA SER A 307 -5.64 -26.25 13.57
C SER A 307 -4.22 -26.70 13.17
N LEU A 308 -3.24 -25.80 13.24
CA LEU A 308 -1.85 -26.05 12.82
C LEU A 308 -0.88 -26.18 14.00
N GLY A 309 -1.37 -25.97 15.24
CA GLY A 309 -0.56 -26.10 16.44
C GLY A 309 0.00 -27.52 16.63
N ALA A 310 1.17 -27.63 17.24
CA ALA A 310 1.89 -28.90 17.42
C ALA A 310 1.14 -29.96 18.27
N ASP A 311 0.11 -29.56 19.02
CA ASP A 311 -0.69 -30.42 19.88
C ASP A 311 -2.15 -30.41 19.43
N THR A 312 -2.52 -31.37 18.58
CA THR A 312 -3.88 -31.51 18.03
C THR A 312 -4.77 -32.46 18.85
N ASP A 313 -4.24 -33.05 19.91
CA ASP A 313 -4.99 -33.97 20.76
C ASP A 313 -5.94 -33.14 21.66
N ASP A 314 -7.25 -33.22 21.39
CA ASP A 314 -8.33 -32.44 22.04
C ASP A 314 -8.44 -30.95 21.63
N LEU A 315 -8.65 -30.71 20.34
CA LEU A 315 -9.01 -29.38 19.80
C LEU A 315 -10.23 -28.75 20.51
N VAL A 316 -11.21 -29.57 20.92
CA VAL A 316 -12.45 -29.09 21.56
C VAL A 316 -12.16 -28.56 22.98
N GLY A 317 -11.33 -29.25 23.75
CA GLY A 317 -10.85 -28.79 25.06
C GLY A 317 -10.08 -27.48 24.97
N ARG A 318 -9.17 -27.35 24.00
CA ARG A 318 -8.40 -26.13 23.77
C ARG A 318 -9.27 -24.93 23.38
N ALA A 319 -10.18 -25.11 22.43
CA ALA A 319 -11.12 -24.04 22.04
C ALA A 319 -11.99 -23.55 23.21
N ARG A 320 -12.40 -24.47 24.11
CA ARG A 320 -13.14 -24.10 25.33
C ARG A 320 -12.28 -23.32 26.32
N TYR A 321 -11.03 -23.72 26.49
CA TYR A 321 -10.08 -23.02 27.36
C TYR A 321 -9.77 -21.60 26.87
N ASP A 322 -9.50 -21.43 25.58
CA ASP A 322 -9.17 -20.12 25.00
C ASP A 322 -10.37 -19.16 25.07
N ASN A 323 -11.59 -19.65 24.82
CA ASN A 323 -12.82 -18.85 24.95
C ASN A 323 -13.09 -18.43 26.41
N GLN A 324 -12.77 -19.27 27.40
CA GLN A 324 -12.88 -18.89 28.82
C GLN A 324 -11.85 -17.83 29.22
N LYS A 325 -10.65 -17.86 28.65
CA LYS A 325 -9.58 -16.89 28.93
C LYS A 325 -9.90 -15.51 28.37
N ASN A 326 -10.60 -15.44 27.23
CA ASN A 326 -10.98 -14.18 26.57
C ASN A 326 -12.22 -13.50 27.21
N GLN A 327 -12.86 -14.12 28.21
CA GLN A 327 -14.04 -13.57 28.92
C GLN A 327 -13.71 -12.93 30.29
N ILE A 328 -12.45 -12.92 30.71
CA ILE A 328 -11.95 -12.35 31.99
C ILE A 328 -11.19 -11.05 31.72
#